data_AF-A0A957K5P0-F1
#
_entry.id   AF-A0A957K5P0-F1
#
_cell.length_a   1.000
_cell.length_b   1.000
_cell.length_c   1.000
_cell.angle_alpha   90.00
_cell.angle_beta   90.00
_cell.angle_gamma   90.00
#
_symmetry.space_group_name_H-M   'P 1'
#
loop_
_entity.id
_entity.type
_entity.pdbx_description
1 polymer ?
#
loop_
_entity_poly.entity_id
_entity_poly.type
_entity_poly.pdbx_seq_one_letter_code
_entity_poly.pdbx_strand_id
1 'polypeptide(L)'
;MMRITLITIGSRGDVEPFVALGKGLSEAGFRVCLASHERFRAFVTAYGLEFRPVAGDPREILQKAEGQTLLAGGRSFLRFLWNLRQIARPYAGAVLADSLAACADADLIIYGVLAFTGYHLGEYLGVPALPALLQPAGRTRAFPVISLPAGTNLGGPLNYLSHALAEQFFWQAGRPVINPWREQLGLRRLPLIGPYRRYYQA
;
A
#
# COMPACT_ATOMS: atom_id res chain seq x y z
N MET A 1 -2.53 20.74 -17.44
CA MET A 1 -3.07 20.74 -16.06
C MET A 1 -2.66 19.42 -15.45
N MET A 2 -1.90 19.43 -14.34
CA MET A 2 -1.31 18.19 -13.81
C MET A 2 -2.36 17.27 -13.20
N ARG A 3 -2.20 15.97 -13.42
CA ARG A 3 -3.03 14.89 -12.90
C ARG A 3 -2.33 14.16 -11.76
N ILE A 4 -2.97 14.12 -10.61
CA ILE A 4 -2.49 13.41 -9.42
C ILE A 4 -3.34 12.16 -9.22
N THR A 5 -2.70 10.99 -9.22
CA THR A 5 -3.36 9.74 -8.85
C THR A 5 -3.05 9.40 -7.41
N LEU A 6 -4.09 9.33 -6.59
CA LEU A 6 -4.08 8.92 -5.20
C LEU A 6 -4.43 7.43 -5.11
N ILE A 7 -3.50 6.57 -4.71
CA ILE A 7 -3.76 5.12 -4.62
C ILE A 7 -3.69 4.61 -3.18
N THR A 8 -4.74 3.95 -2.73
CA THR A 8 -4.82 3.41 -1.37
C THR A 8 -5.63 2.11 -1.35
N ILE A 9 -5.14 1.13 -0.60
CA ILE A 9 -5.72 -0.20 -0.46
C ILE A 9 -5.95 -0.42 1.03
N GLY A 10 -7.15 -0.85 1.42
CA GLY A 10 -7.46 -1.15 2.80
C GLY A 10 -8.89 -0.85 3.22
N SER A 11 -9.02 -0.39 4.46
CA SER A 11 -10.28 -0.08 5.11
C SER A 11 -10.71 1.37 4.87
N ARG A 12 -11.84 1.77 5.45
CA ARG A 12 -12.26 3.18 5.40
C ARG A 12 -11.24 4.12 6.03
N GLY A 13 -10.51 3.68 7.06
CA GLY A 13 -9.44 4.47 7.68
C GLY A 13 -8.27 4.76 6.72
N ASP A 14 -8.09 3.95 5.68
CA ASP A 14 -7.08 4.15 4.65
C ASP A 14 -7.58 5.02 3.48
N VAL A 15 -8.89 5.00 3.21
CA VAL A 15 -9.50 5.72 2.07
C VAL A 15 -9.92 7.14 2.44
N GLU A 16 -10.52 7.33 3.62
CA GLU A 16 -11.09 8.61 4.03
C GLU A 16 -10.05 9.75 4.10
N PRO A 17 -8.82 9.55 4.63
CA PRO A 17 -7.78 10.56 4.56
C PRO A 17 -7.35 10.91 3.12
N PHE A 18 -7.38 9.95 2.20
CA PHE A 18 -7.06 10.17 0.78
C PHE A 18 -8.18 10.93 0.07
N VAL A 19 -9.44 10.73 0.46
CA VAL A 19 -10.56 11.56 -0.03
C VAL A 19 -10.38 13.01 0.43
N ALA A 20 -10.03 13.23 1.70
CA ALA A 20 -9.76 14.56 2.22
C ALA A 20 -8.58 15.25 1.51
N LEU A 21 -7.46 14.52 1.33
CA LEU A 21 -6.31 15.00 0.57
C LEU A 21 -6.68 15.32 -0.88
N GLY A 22 -7.43 14.43 -1.54
CA GLY A 22 -7.83 14.61 -2.92
C GLY A 22 -8.74 15.79 -3.13
N LYS A 23 -9.66 16.04 -2.19
CA LYS A 23 -10.50 17.24 -2.19
C LYS A 23 -9.66 18.51 -2.12
N GLY A 24 -8.73 18.59 -1.16
CA GLY A 24 -7.84 19.75 -1.03
C GLY A 24 -6.97 19.99 -2.26
N LEU A 25 -6.44 18.91 -2.88
CA LEU A 25 -5.69 19.01 -4.14
C LEU A 25 -6.59 19.47 -5.31
N SER A 26 -7.83 19.00 -5.38
CA SER A 26 -8.77 19.45 -6.40
C SER A 26 -9.14 20.92 -6.23
N GLU A 27 -9.34 21.38 -4.99
CA GLU A 27 -9.59 22.80 -4.66
C GLU A 27 -8.37 23.67 -5.00
N ALA A 28 -7.16 23.13 -4.90
CA ALA A 28 -5.93 23.78 -5.34
C ALA A 28 -5.74 23.79 -6.88
N GLY A 29 -6.67 23.23 -7.65
CA GLY A 29 -6.66 23.27 -9.12
C GLY A 29 -5.97 22.09 -9.81
N PHE A 30 -5.72 20.98 -9.11
CA PHE A 30 -5.22 19.74 -9.74
C PHE A 30 -6.36 18.86 -10.24
N ARG A 31 -6.10 18.05 -11.27
CA ARG A 31 -7.01 16.93 -11.61
C ARG A 31 -6.68 15.75 -10.71
N VAL A 32 -7.64 15.29 -9.94
CA VAL A 32 -7.40 14.24 -8.94
C VAL A 32 -8.22 13.00 -9.25
N CYS A 33 -7.54 11.86 -9.23
CA CYS A 33 -8.14 10.55 -9.35
C CYS A 33 -7.77 9.71 -8.13
N LEU A 34 -8.75 9.11 -7.47
CA LEU A 34 -8.54 8.20 -6.35
C LEU A 34 -8.77 6.76 -6.78
N ALA A 35 -7.75 5.93 -6.61
CA ALA A 35 -7.74 4.52 -6.91
C ALA A 35 -7.84 3.68 -5.62
N SER A 36 -8.91 2.90 -5.48
CA SER A 36 -9.14 2.02 -4.32
C SER A 36 -10.18 0.93 -4.65
N HIS A 37 -10.63 0.18 -3.65
CA HIS A 37 -11.62 -0.88 -3.83
C HIS A 37 -12.97 -0.36 -4.31
N GLU A 38 -13.62 -1.09 -5.22
CA GLU A 38 -14.87 -0.70 -5.89
C GLU A 38 -15.96 -0.24 -4.92
N ARG A 39 -16.07 -0.86 -3.73
CA ARG A 39 -17.04 -0.46 -2.69
C ARG A 39 -16.94 1.01 -2.24
N PHE A 40 -15.79 1.65 -2.45
CA PHE A 40 -15.58 3.05 -2.08
C PHE A 40 -15.91 4.03 -3.20
N ARG A 41 -16.29 3.57 -4.40
CA ARG A 41 -16.65 4.44 -5.54
C ARG A 41 -17.63 5.51 -5.13
N ALA A 42 -18.79 5.11 -4.60
CA ALA A 42 -19.86 6.03 -4.22
C ALA A 42 -19.41 7.04 -3.15
N PHE A 43 -18.57 6.61 -2.20
CA PHE A 43 -18.02 7.49 -1.18
C PHE A 43 -17.09 8.53 -1.77
N VAL A 44 -16.20 8.12 -2.68
CA VAL A 44 -15.21 9.01 -3.34
C VAL A 44 -15.89 10.00 -4.27
N THR A 45 -16.79 9.52 -5.14
CA THR A 45 -17.46 10.36 -6.14
C THR A 45 -18.44 11.35 -5.50
N ALA A 46 -18.96 11.07 -4.31
CA ALA A 46 -19.76 12.03 -3.53
C ALA A 46 -19.00 13.32 -3.17
N TYR A 47 -17.66 13.28 -3.17
CA TYR A 47 -16.80 14.46 -2.99
C TYR A 47 -16.29 15.05 -4.31
N GLY A 48 -16.83 14.63 -5.45
CA GLY A 48 -16.49 15.18 -6.77
C GLY A 48 -15.15 14.69 -7.33
N LEU A 49 -14.54 13.65 -6.74
CA LEU A 49 -13.28 13.08 -7.20
C LEU A 49 -13.52 12.00 -8.27
N GLU A 50 -12.63 11.91 -9.27
CA GLU A 50 -12.61 10.78 -10.20
C GLU A 50 -12.20 9.51 -9.43
N PHE A 51 -12.83 8.38 -9.76
CA PHE A 51 -12.56 7.10 -9.11
C PHE A 51 -12.18 6.00 -10.11
N ARG A 52 -11.12 5.26 -9.81
CA ARG A 52 -10.69 4.08 -10.56
C ARG A 52 -10.59 2.86 -9.63
N PRO A 53 -11.22 1.72 -9.97
CA PRO A 53 -11.21 0.56 -9.08
C PRO A 53 -9.86 -0.15 -9.08
N VAL A 54 -9.52 -0.71 -7.92
CA VAL A 54 -8.40 -1.61 -7.72
C VAL A 54 -8.90 -2.84 -6.97
N ALA A 55 -8.61 -4.03 -7.51
CA ALA A 55 -8.98 -5.31 -6.91
C ALA A 55 -8.40 -5.53 -5.50
N GLY A 56 -8.75 -6.66 -4.89
CA GLY A 56 -8.15 -7.12 -3.64
C GLY A 56 -8.78 -6.54 -2.38
N ASP A 57 -10.11 -6.29 -2.38
CA ASP A 57 -10.82 -5.83 -1.18
C ASP A 57 -10.72 -6.87 -0.04
N PRO A 58 -10.07 -6.54 1.09
CA PRO A 58 -9.91 -7.48 2.19
C PRO A 58 -11.23 -8.02 2.72
N ARG A 59 -12.33 -7.26 2.66
CA ARG A 59 -13.64 -7.74 3.13
C ARG A 59 -14.22 -8.80 2.22
N GLU A 60 -14.17 -8.61 0.91
CA GLU A 60 -14.64 -9.60 -0.05
C GLU A 60 -13.83 -10.89 0.08
N ILE A 61 -12.53 -10.78 0.34
CA ILE A 61 -11.68 -11.95 0.54
C ILE A 61 -11.99 -12.66 1.86
N LEU A 62 -12.20 -11.91 2.94
CA LEU A 62 -12.54 -12.48 4.26
C LEU A 62 -13.95 -13.08 4.32
N GLN A 63 -14.88 -12.61 3.48
CA GLN A 63 -16.24 -13.14 3.40
C GLN A 63 -16.33 -14.47 2.62
N LYS A 64 -15.35 -14.78 1.78
CA LYS A 64 -15.25 -16.10 1.13
C LYS A 64 -14.90 -17.19 2.15
N ALA A 65 -15.32 -18.43 1.91
CA ALA A 65 -15.23 -19.56 2.85
C ALA A 65 -13.83 -19.80 3.45
N GLU A 66 -12.77 -19.39 2.74
CA GLU A 66 -11.37 -19.47 3.17
C GLU A 66 -10.96 -18.42 4.22
N GLY A 67 -11.73 -17.34 4.39
CA GLY A 67 -11.46 -16.25 5.33
C GLY A 67 -11.90 -16.53 6.78
N GLN A 68 -12.91 -17.37 6.98
CA GLN A 68 -13.52 -17.61 8.29
C GLN A 68 -12.67 -18.53 9.20
N THR A 69 -11.92 -19.47 8.63
CA THR A 69 -10.95 -20.33 9.35
C THR A 69 -9.76 -19.55 9.90
N LEU A 70 -9.55 -18.29 9.47
CA LEU A 70 -8.38 -17.47 9.79
C LEU A 70 -8.58 -16.59 11.03
N LEU A 71 -9.82 -16.19 11.33
CA LEU A 71 -10.16 -15.45 12.55
C LEU A 71 -10.06 -16.33 13.82
N ALA A 72 -10.04 -17.66 13.65
CA ALA A 72 -9.84 -18.63 14.73
C ALA A 72 -8.35 -18.77 15.16
N GLY A 73 -7.41 -18.19 14.43
CA GLY A 73 -5.98 -18.23 14.75
C GLY A 73 -5.60 -17.19 15.81
N GLY A 74 -5.83 -17.49 17.08
CA GLY A 74 -5.56 -16.58 18.21
C GLY A 74 -4.14 -15.96 18.21
N ARG A 75 -4.03 -14.74 18.80
CA ARG A 75 -2.88 -13.91 19.27
C ARG A 75 -1.48 -13.96 18.58
N SER A 76 -1.21 -14.82 17.61
CA SER A 76 0.12 -14.97 16.98
C SER A 76 0.22 -14.14 15.71
N PHE A 77 0.90 -13.00 15.81
CA PHE A 77 1.17 -12.07 14.71
C PHE A 77 1.82 -12.74 13.48
N LEU A 78 2.68 -13.74 13.67
CA LEU A 78 3.30 -14.50 12.58
C LEU A 78 2.27 -15.31 11.76
N ARG A 79 1.27 -15.88 12.44
CA ARG A 79 0.19 -16.62 11.76
C ARG A 79 -0.74 -15.68 11.01
N PHE A 80 -1.05 -14.52 11.59
CA PHE A 80 -1.78 -13.45 10.90
C PHE A 80 -1.08 -13.00 9.62
N LEU A 81 0.24 -12.74 9.69
CA LEU A 81 1.03 -12.35 8.53
C LEU A 81 1.12 -13.44 7.46
N TRP A 82 1.25 -14.71 7.87
CA TRP A 82 1.21 -15.84 6.94
C TRP A 82 -0.13 -15.93 6.20
N ASN A 83 -1.22 -15.74 6.93
CA ASN A 83 -2.58 -15.76 6.38
C ASN A 83 -2.80 -14.59 5.41
N LEU A 84 -2.33 -13.38 5.75
CA LEU A 84 -2.36 -12.23 4.84
C LEU A 84 -1.61 -12.51 3.53
N ARG A 85 -0.45 -13.17 3.60
CA ARG A 85 0.30 -13.56 2.39
C ARG A 85 -0.49 -14.52 1.50
N GLN A 86 -1.14 -15.53 2.09
CA GLN A 86 -1.93 -16.50 1.33
C GLN A 86 -3.17 -15.86 0.70
N ILE A 87 -3.82 -14.96 1.43
CA ILE A 87 -4.96 -14.17 0.96
C ILE A 87 -4.56 -13.23 -0.18
N ALA A 88 -3.46 -12.49 -0.04
CA ALA A 88 -3.11 -11.44 -0.99
C ALA A 88 -2.58 -12.00 -2.31
N ARG A 89 -1.95 -13.18 -2.31
CA ARG A 89 -1.22 -13.72 -3.47
C ARG A 89 -2.10 -13.95 -4.71
N PRO A 90 -3.32 -14.53 -4.64
CA PRO A 90 -4.19 -14.69 -5.80
C PRO A 90 -4.63 -13.36 -6.43
N TYR A 91 -4.81 -12.33 -5.61
CA TYR A 91 -5.28 -11.02 -6.06
C TYR A 91 -4.16 -10.09 -6.48
N ALA A 92 -2.91 -10.38 -6.13
CA ALA A 92 -1.78 -9.51 -6.37
C ALA A 92 -1.59 -9.17 -7.86
N GLY A 93 -1.83 -10.12 -8.78
CA GLY A 93 -1.79 -9.84 -10.22
C GLY A 93 -2.83 -8.81 -10.66
N ALA A 94 -4.09 -8.97 -10.22
CA ALA A 94 -5.17 -8.04 -10.52
C ALA A 94 -4.91 -6.65 -9.88
N VAL A 95 -4.48 -6.62 -8.62
CA VAL A 95 -4.09 -5.38 -7.93
C VAL A 95 -3.03 -4.63 -8.72
N LEU A 96 -1.99 -5.32 -9.20
CA LEU A 96 -0.91 -4.71 -9.97
C LEU A 96 -1.39 -4.17 -11.33
N ALA A 97 -2.21 -4.94 -12.05
CA ALA A 97 -2.77 -4.53 -13.33
C ALA A 97 -3.70 -3.31 -13.17
N ASP A 98 -4.61 -3.36 -12.21
CA ASP A 98 -5.54 -2.26 -11.93
C ASP A 98 -4.80 -1.01 -11.45
N SER A 99 -3.78 -1.17 -10.58
CA SER A 99 -2.95 -0.05 -10.12
C SER A 99 -2.22 0.62 -11.29
N LEU A 100 -1.70 -0.17 -12.23
CA LEU A 100 -1.06 0.36 -13.44
C LEU A 100 -2.06 1.11 -14.31
N ALA A 101 -3.22 0.51 -14.59
CA ALA A 101 -4.28 1.16 -15.37
C ALA A 101 -4.75 2.46 -14.70
N ALA A 102 -4.86 2.48 -13.37
CA ALA A 102 -5.26 3.65 -12.62
C ALA A 102 -4.23 4.79 -12.66
N CYS A 103 -2.95 4.49 -12.86
CA CYS A 103 -1.86 5.46 -12.90
C CYS A 103 -1.40 5.82 -14.33
N ALA A 104 -1.96 5.22 -15.38
CA ALA A 104 -1.44 5.31 -16.75
C ALA A 104 -1.31 6.74 -17.30
N ASP A 105 -2.13 7.68 -16.81
CA ASP A 105 -2.14 9.10 -17.19
C ASP A 105 -1.74 10.04 -16.03
N ALA A 106 -1.12 9.52 -14.97
CA ALA A 106 -0.71 10.32 -13.82
C ALA A 106 0.57 11.11 -14.10
N ASP A 107 0.64 12.37 -13.66
CA ASP A 107 1.86 13.17 -13.59
C ASP A 107 2.55 13.07 -12.22
N LEU A 108 1.79 12.65 -11.19
CA LEU A 108 2.26 12.40 -9.83
C LEU A 108 1.42 11.28 -9.22
N ILE A 109 2.08 10.35 -8.52
CA ILE A 109 1.42 9.30 -7.75
C ILE A 109 1.62 9.58 -6.26
N ILE A 110 0.54 9.59 -5.48
CA ILE A 110 0.60 9.58 -4.03
C ILE A 110 -0.03 8.29 -3.54
N TYR A 111 0.69 7.52 -2.73
CA TYR A 111 0.26 6.17 -2.35
C TYR A 111 0.28 5.91 -0.85
N GLY A 112 -0.67 5.11 -0.37
CA GLY A 112 -0.76 4.68 1.02
C GLY A 112 0.23 3.57 1.38
N VAL A 113 0.37 3.29 2.67
CA VAL A 113 1.32 2.30 3.23
C VAL A 113 1.15 0.92 2.59
N LEU A 114 -0.08 0.48 2.35
CA LEU A 114 -0.40 -0.82 1.76
C LEU A 114 -0.35 -0.81 0.22
N ALA A 115 -0.31 0.37 -0.39
CA ALA A 115 -0.20 0.57 -1.84
C ALA A 115 1.28 0.78 -2.25
N PHE A 116 2.18 -0.08 -1.77
CA PHE A 116 3.61 -0.03 -2.12
C PHE A 116 3.89 -0.15 -3.63
N THR A 117 2.88 -0.57 -4.40
CA THR A 117 2.88 -0.57 -5.87
C THR A 117 3.18 0.81 -6.45
N GLY A 118 2.77 1.89 -5.77
CA GLY A 118 2.99 3.26 -6.23
C GLY A 118 4.45 3.60 -6.51
N TYR A 119 5.39 3.12 -5.69
CA TYR A 119 6.82 3.30 -5.94
C TYR A 119 7.29 2.66 -7.25
N HIS A 120 6.87 1.42 -7.50
CA HIS A 120 7.23 0.69 -8.72
C HIS A 120 6.59 1.31 -9.97
N LEU A 121 5.36 1.82 -9.83
CA LEU A 121 4.65 2.51 -10.91
C LEU A 121 5.29 3.85 -11.24
N GLY A 122 5.75 4.62 -10.24
CA GLY A 122 6.51 5.84 -10.49
C GLY A 122 7.78 5.58 -11.30
N GLU A 123 8.52 4.52 -10.95
CA GLU A 123 9.72 4.10 -11.70
C GLU A 123 9.38 3.65 -13.13
N TYR A 124 8.28 2.91 -13.33
CA TYR A 124 7.85 2.44 -14.65
C TYR A 124 7.38 3.57 -15.55
N LEU A 125 6.54 4.45 -15.02
CA LEU A 125 5.91 5.54 -15.77
C LEU A 125 6.82 6.77 -15.90
N GLY A 126 7.93 6.81 -15.16
CA GLY A 126 8.86 7.94 -15.16
C GLY A 126 8.30 9.18 -14.44
N VAL A 127 7.41 8.99 -13.47
CA VAL A 127 6.76 10.08 -12.73
C VAL A 127 7.07 10.03 -11.24
N PRO A 128 7.06 11.18 -10.53
CA PRO A 128 7.26 11.19 -9.09
C PRO A 128 6.21 10.34 -8.36
N ALA A 129 6.65 9.60 -7.35
CA ALA A 129 5.77 8.77 -6.53
C ALA A 129 6.08 8.98 -5.04
N LEU A 130 5.11 9.53 -4.30
CA LEU A 130 5.27 9.96 -2.92
C LEU A 130 4.42 9.11 -1.96
N PRO A 131 5.01 8.62 -0.86
CA PRO A 131 4.23 7.95 0.18
C PRO A 131 3.45 8.94 1.04
N ALA A 132 2.15 8.70 1.24
CA ALA A 132 1.34 9.34 2.27
C ALA A 132 1.08 8.34 3.41
N LEU A 133 1.94 8.38 4.42
CA LEU A 133 1.95 7.41 5.53
C LEU A 133 0.99 7.86 6.64
N LEU A 134 -0.14 7.17 6.78
CA LEU A 134 -1.16 7.45 7.82
C LEU A 134 -0.77 6.96 9.22
N GLN A 135 0.30 6.18 9.29
CA GLN A 135 0.83 5.61 10.51
C GLN A 135 2.37 5.62 10.45
N PRO A 136 3.04 5.58 11.60
CA PRO A 136 4.50 5.51 11.63
C PRO A 136 5.03 4.22 11.01
N ALA A 137 5.37 4.28 9.73
CA ALA A 137 5.95 3.17 8.97
C ALA A 137 7.44 3.35 8.66
N GLY A 138 7.99 4.53 8.97
CA GLY A 138 9.43 4.81 8.83
C GLY A 138 10.23 4.29 10.01
N ARG A 139 11.46 3.82 9.75
CA ARG A 139 12.37 3.37 10.80
C ARG A 139 12.68 4.50 11.78
N THR A 140 12.44 4.25 13.06
CA THR A 140 12.71 5.21 14.13
C THR A 140 13.21 4.52 15.38
N ARG A 141 13.94 5.26 16.22
CA ARG A 141 14.35 4.82 17.57
C ARG A 141 13.31 5.15 18.64
N ALA A 142 12.33 6.01 18.34
CA ALA A 142 11.39 6.53 19.34
C ALA A 142 10.39 5.47 19.83
N PHE A 143 9.89 4.62 18.95
CA PHE A 143 8.89 3.59 19.24
C PHE A 143 9.05 2.39 18.29
N PRO A 144 8.61 1.19 18.68
CA PRO A 144 8.71 0.01 17.83
C PRO A 144 7.65 0.01 16.72
N VAL A 145 7.71 -0.97 15.83
CA VAL A 145 6.70 -1.17 14.79
C VAL A 145 5.29 -1.29 15.39
N ILE A 146 4.32 -0.67 14.73
CA ILE A 146 2.92 -0.53 15.19
C ILE A 146 2.18 -1.86 15.41
N SER A 147 2.72 -2.97 14.91
CA SER A 147 2.13 -4.29 15.11
C SER A 147 2.42 -4.88 16.48
N LEU A 148 3.32 -4.26 17.26
CA LEU A 148 3.55 -4.63 18.65
C LEU A 148 2.49 -3.99 19.56
N PRO A 149 2.19 -4.61 20.72
CA PRO A 149 1.18 -4.10 21.64
C PRO A 149 1.42 -2.63 22.03
N ALA A 150 0.33 -1.87 22.20
CA ALA A 150 0.40 -0.49 22.66
C ALA A 150 1.15 -0.39 24.00
N GLY A 151 2.01 0.63 24.14
CA GLY A 151 2.87 0.80 25.31
C GLY A 151 4.17 0.00 25.29
N THR A 152 4.40 -0.83 24.27
CA THR A 152 5.69 -1.52 24.10
C THR A 152 6.79 -0.52 23.74
N ASN A 153 7.92 -0.58 24.43
CA ASN A 153 9.15 0.10 24.04
C ASN A 153 10.31 -0.88 24.21
N LEU A 154 11.01 -1.20 23.13
CA LEU A 154 12.12 -2.17 23.14
C LEU A 154 13.47 -1.48 23.43
N GLY A 155 13.49 -0.16 23.54
CA GLY A 155 14.71 0.65 23.58
C GLY A 155 15.17 1.07 22.18
N GLY A 156 15.83 2.22 22.08
CA GLY A 156 16.10 2.92 20.81
C GLY A 156 16.62 2.04 19.66
N PRO A 157 17.73 1.28 19.85
CA PRO A 157 18.26 0.41 18.82
C PRO A 157 17.30 -0.72 18.40
N LEU A 158 16.58 -1.33 19.36
CA LEU A 158 15.66 -2.43 19.09
C LEU A 158 14.34 -1.94 18.46
N ASN A 159 13.89 -0.73 18.79
CA ASN A 159 12.79 -0.06 18.10
C ASN A 159 13.12 0.09 16.61
N TYR A 160 14.30 0.62 16.29
CA TYR A 160 14.75 0.77 14.90
C TYR A 160 14.86 -0.58 14.18
N LEU A 161 15.43 -1.59 14.85
CA LEU A 161 15.55 -2.94 14.31
C LEU A 161 14.17 -3.57 14.04
N SER A 162 13.18 -3.33 14.91
CA SER A 162 11.83 -3.87 14.75
C SER A 162 11.16 -3.41 13.43
N HIS A 163 11.36 -2.14 13.05
CA HIS A 163 10.90 -1.61 11.77
C HIS A 163 11.65 -2.24 10.59
N ALA A 164 12.97 -2.35 10.69
CA ALA A 164 13.79 -2.97 9.62
C ALA A 164 13.42 -4.44 9.38
N LEU A 165 13.11 -5.19 10.45
CA LEU A 165 12.64 -6.57 10.35
C LEU A 165 11.23 -6.66 9.75
N ALA A 166 10.32 -5.76 10.13
CA ALA A 166 8.98 -5.71 9.57
C ALA A 166 8.99 -5.39 8.08
N GLU A 167 9.74 -4.37 7.66
CA GLU A 167 9.98 -4.04 6.25
C GLU A 167 10.54 -5.25 5.49
N GLN A 168 11.59 -5.88 6.02
CA GLN A 168 12.19 -7.05 5.37
C GLN A 168 11.19 -8.20 5.22
N PHE A 169 10.34 -8.42 6.23
CA PHE A 169 9.29 -9.41 6.16
C PHE A 169 8.30 -9.10 5.03
N PHE A 170 7.77 -7.87 4.96
CA PHE A 170 6.84 -7.47 3.90
C PHE A 170 7.47 -7.58 2.50
N TRP A 171 8.74 -7.20 2.36
CA TRP A 171 9.43 -7.35 1.09
C TRP A 171 9.63 -8.81 0.70
N GLN A 172 10.06 -9.70 1.59
CA GLN A 172 10.17 -11.12 1.24
C GLN A 172 8.80 -11.74 0.93
N ALA A 173 7.74 -11.24 1.54
CA ALA A 173 6.38 -11.66 1.22
C ALA A 173 5.95 -11.22 -0.20
N GLY A 174 6.23 -9.97 -0.60
CA GLY A 174 5.83 -9.43 -1.91
C GLY A 174 6.79 -9.76 -3.07
N ARG A 175 8.09 -9.92 -2.79
CA ARG A 175 9.17 -10.08 -3.77
C ARG A 175 8.91 -11.14 -4.85
N PRO A 176 8.38 -12.35 -4.53
CA PRO A 176 8.11 -13.38 -5.54
C PRO A 176 7.04 -12.99 -6.56
N VAL A 177 6.21 -11.99 -6.27
CA VAL A 177 5.20 -11.45 -7.20
C VAL A 177 5.71 -10.17 -7.86
N ILE A 178 6.30 -9.27 -7.07
CA ILE A 178 6.73 -7.95 -7.54
C ILE A 178 7.89 -8.05 -8.54
N ASN A 179 8.91 -8.89 -8.29
CA ASN A 179 10.07 -8.96 -9.18
C ASN A 179 9.73 -9.50 -10.57
N PRO A 180 8.97 -10.60 -10.72
CA PRO A 180 8.51 -11.04 -12.05
C PRO A 180 7.68 -9.98 -12.77
N TRP A 181 6.78 -9.30 -12.06
CA TRP A 181 5.98 -8.21 -12.64
C TRP A 181 6.87 -7.04 -13.10
N ARG A 182 7.88 -6.65 -12.31
CA ARG A 182 8.86 -5.63 -12.70
C ARG A 182 9.60 -6.02 -13.99
N GLU A 183 9.99 -7.28 -14.14
CA GLU A 183 10.65 -7.74 -15.38
C GLU A 183 9.73 -7.69 -16.59
N GLN A 184 8.45 -8.02 -16.44
CA GLN A 184 7.45 -7.87 -17.51
C GLN A 184 7.30 -6.41 -17.96
N LEU A 185 7.52 -5.47 -17.05
CA LEU A 185 7.55 -4.03 -17.31
C LEU A 185 8.91 -3.53 -17.82
N GLY A 186 9.90 -4.41 -18.01
CA GLY A 186 11.26 -4.02 -18.40
C GLY A 186 12.09 -3.37 -17.29
N LEU A 187 11.60 -3.38 -16.05
CA LEU A 187 12.30 -2.84 -14.89
C LEU A 187 13.27 -3.85 -14.29
N ARG A 188 14.35 -3.33 -13.69
CA ARG A 188 15.33 -4.17 -12.98
C ARG A 188 14.73 -4.80 -11.73
N ARG A 189 15.02 -6.08 -11.49
CA ARG A 189 14.72 -6.76 -10.22
C ARG A 189 15.33 -6.01 -9.03
N LEU A 190 14.59 -5.96 -7.93
CA LEU A 190 15.08 -5.43 -6.67
C LEU A 190 15.81 -6.51 -5.85
N PRO A 191 16.83 -6.13 -5.06
CA PRO A 191 17.65 -7.05 -4.29
C PRO A 191 16.90 -7.65 -3.10
N LEU A 192 17.53 -8.61 -2.41
CA LEU A 192 16.95 -9.26 -1.21
C LEU A 192 16.64 -8.27 -0.08
N ILE A 193 17.34 -7.15 0.03
CA ILE A 193 17.13 -6.15 1.07
C ILE A 193 15.99 -5.16 0.77
N GLY A 194 15.36 -5.30 -0.40
CA GLY A 194 14.21 -4.48 -0.81
C GLY A 194 14.55 -3.05 -1.21
N PRO A 195 13.52 -2.26 -1.56
CA PRO A 195 13.68 -0.86 -1.97
C PRO A 195 13.75 0.12 -0.81
N TYR A 196 13.51 -0.30 0.44
CA TYR A 196 13.27 0.60 1.57
C TYR A 196 14.36 1.65 1.83
N ARG A 197 15.64 1.31 1.61
CA ARG A 197 16.72 2.30 1.72
C ARG A 197 16.55 3.47 0.74
N ARG A 198 16.00 3.22 -0.46
CA ARG A 198 15.73 4.23 -1.47
C ARG A 198 14.40 4.93 -1.24
N TYR A 199 13.43 4.20 -0.67
CA TYR A 199 12.09 4.68 -0.34
C TYR A 199 12.09 5.87 0.64
N TYR A 200 13.02 5.88 1.60
CA TYR A 200 13.17 6.95 2.58
C TYR A 200 14.17 8.05 2.16
N GLN A 201 14.72 7.98 0.95
CA GLN A 201 15.75 8.92 0.45
C GLN A 201 15.26 9.79 -0.72
N ALA A 202 14.02 9.58 -1.18
CA ALA A 202 13.33 10.44 -2.14
C ALA A 202 12.55 11.52 -1.39
#